data_AF-A0A9X0CU13-F1
#
_entry.id   AF-A0A9X0CU13-F1
#
_cell.length_a   1.000
_cell.length_b   1.000
_cell.length_c   1.000
_cell.angle_alpha   90.00
_cell.angle_beta   90.00
_cell.angle_gamma   90.00
#
_symmetry.space_group_name_H-M   'P 1'
#
loop_
_entity.id
_entity.type
_entity.pdbx_description
1 polymer ?
#
loop_
_entity_poly.entity_id
_entity_poly.type
_entity_poly.pdbx_seq_one_letter_code
_entity_poly.pdbx_strand_id
1 'polypeptide(L)'
;MRQNNSGINTNMAESFRMDSVELLNQIGVLAFINGGEEGKALYNAFVTGRVCYEAYKRVSVSQADVLRAETIMRVSEYVKSHPRASEAQLKTEVEKEIKMFAQKVSQLEGMS
;
A
#
# COMPACT_ATOMS: atom_id res chain seq x y z
N MET A 1 50.43 13.13 4.80
CA MET A 1 49.17 12.66 4.18
C MET A 1 48.37 11.91 5.25
N ARG A 2 47.30 12.50 5.78
CA ARG A 2 46.37 11.86 6.73
C ARG A 2 45.22 11.28 5.90
N GLN A 3 45.11 9.96 5.81
CA GLN A 3 43.96 9.30 5.19
C GLN A 3 42.79 9.26 6.18
N ASN A 4 41.63 9.70 5.69
CA ASN A 4 40.31 9.67 6.33
C ASN A 4 39.90 8.24 6.74
N ASN A 5 39.69 8.02 8.03
CA ASN A 5 39.11 6.78 8.58
C ASN A 5 37.64 6.94 9.01
N SER A 6 36.91 7.90 8.43
CA SER A 6 35.54 8.26 8.84
C SER A 6 34.43 7.66 7.96
N GLY A 7 34.76 6.99 6.84
CA GLY A 7 33.76 6.51 5.87
C GLY A 7 33.19 5.11 6.10
N ILE A 8 33.83 4.28 6.94
CA ILE A 8 33.42 2.86 7.13
C ILE A 8 32.36 2.71 8.22
N ASN A 9 32.44 3.48 9.31
CA ASN A 9 31.53 3.34 10.45
C ASN A 9 30.10 3.85 10.17
N THR A 10 29.94 4.83 9.28
CA THR A 10 28.63 5.43 8.99
C THR A 10 27.72 4.51 8.17
N ASN A 11 28.28 3.71 7.27
CA ASN A 11 27.52 2.78 6.42
C ASN A 11 26.95 1.58 7.19
N MET A 12 27.62 1.13 8.25
CA MET A 12 27.17 0.01 9.07
C MET A 12 26.01 0.41 9.98
N ALA A 13 26.07 1.60 10.61
CA ALA A 13 25.02 2.10 11.48
C ALA A 13 23.70 2.35 10.73
N GLU A 14 23.77 2.87 9.51
CA GLU A 14 22.59 3.05 8.66
C GLU A 14 21.99 1.71 8.21
N SER A 15 22.82 0.67 8.01
CA SER A 15 22.36 -0.68 7.65
C SER A 15 21.57 -1.38 8.76
N PHE A 16 21.74 -0.98 10.02
CA PHE A 16 20.99 -1.53 11.17
C PHE A 16 19.77 -0.68 11.54
N ARG A 17 19.60 0.50 10.92
CA ARG A 17 18.52 1.41 11.26
C ARG A 17 17.21 0.91 10.66
N MET A 18 16.35 0.39 11.52
CA MET A 18 14.98 -0.01 11.17
C MET A 18 14.11 1.21 10.91
N ASP A 19 13.07 1.04 10.09
CA ASP A 19 12.02 2.04 10.03
C ASP A 19 11.19 2.05 11.33
N SER A 20 10.49 3.15 11.59
CA SER A 20 9.76 3.35 12.85
C SER A 20 8.67 2.30 13.09
N VAL A 21 8.03 1.80 12.04
CA VAL A 21 6.97 0.76 12.16
C VAL A 21 7.60 -0.59 12.45
N GLU A 22 8.72 -0.91 11.79
CA GLU A 22 9.51 -2.11 12.07
C GLU A 22 10.05 -2.10 13.51
N LEU A 23 10.59 -0.97 13.97
CA LEU A 23 11.04 -0.81 15.35
C LEU A 23 9.91 -1.00 16.36
N LEU A 24 8.76 -0.35 16.15
CA LEU A 24 7.59 -0.50 17.03
C LEU A 24 7.07 -1.95 17.06
N ASN A 25 7.15 -2.65 15.93
CA ASN A 25 6.79 -4.05 15.85
C ASN A 25 7.76 -4.92 16.67
N GLN A 26 9.06 -4.69 16.57
CA GLN A 26 10.06 -5.41 17.36
C GLN A 26 9.91 -5.14 18.87
N ILE A 27 9.65 -3.89 19.26
CA ILE A 27 9.34 -3.51 20.65
C ILE A 27 8.08 -4.24 21.13
N GLY A 28 7.02 -4.25 20.33
CA GLY A 28 5.77 -4.95 20.66
C GLY A 28 5.98 -6.45 20.85
N VAL A 29 6.73 -7.11 19.98
CA VAL A 29 7.06 -8.54 20.10
C VAL A 29 7.91 -8.82 21.33
N LEU A 30 8.92 -7.99 21.60
CA LEU A 30 9.76 -8.12 22.81
C LEU A 30 8.95 -7.96 24.09
N ALA A 31 8.02 -6.99 24.12
CA ALA A 31 7.09 -6.79 25.22
C ALA A 31 6.16 -8.01 25.38
N PHE A 32 5.63 -8.57 24.30
CA PHE A 32 4.80 -9.77 24.35
C PHE A 32 5.53 -10.99 24.95
N ILE A 33 6.80 -11.19 24.57
CA ILE A 33 7.61 -12.33 25.02
C ILE A 33 8.02 -12.19 26.48
N ASN A 34 8.45 -10.99 26.91
CA ASN A 34 9.11 -10.81 28.21
C ASN A 34 8.26 -10.07 29.25
N GLY A 35 7.16 -9.43 28.86
CA GLY A 35 6.43 -8.46 29.69
C GLY A 35 5.18 -8.97 30.40
N GLY A 36 4.93 -10.29 30.42
CA GLY A 36 3.76 -10.86 31.09
C GLY A 36 2.43 -10.33 30.52
N GLU A 37 1.43 -10.07 31.37
CA GLU A 37 0.12 -9.58 30.90
C GLU A 37 0.16 -8.17 30.34
N GLU A 38 0.95 -7.26 30.94
CA GLU A 38 1.09 -5.89 30.46
C GLU A 38 1.75 -5.84 29.07
N GLY A 39 2.78 -6.66 28.86
CA GLY A 39 3.41 -6.82 27.56
C GLY A 39 2.47 -7.38 26.49
N LYS A 40 1.62 -8.35 26.85
CA LYS A 40 0.56 -8.84 25.97
C LYS A 40 -0.48 -7.76 25.65
N ALA A 41 -0.88 -6.97 26.64
CA ALA A 41 -1.84 -5.88 26.45
C ALA A 41 -1.29 -4.80 25.50
N LEU A 42 -0.02 -4.41 25.66
CA LEU A 42 0.65 -3.45 24.78
C LEU A 42 0.74 -3.96 23.35
N TYR A 43 1.17 -5.20 23.16
CA TYR A 43 1.25 -5.82 21.83
C TYR A 43 -0.14 -5.88 21.17
N ASN A 44 -1.16 -6.33 21.90
CA ASN A 44 -2.52 -6.42 21.40
C ASN A 44 -3.08 -5.04 21.01
N ALA A 45 -2.84 -4.00 21.82
CA ALA A 45 -3.26 -2.64 21.50
C ALA A 45 -2.59 -2.12 20.21
N PHE A 46 -1.28 -2.33 20.07
CA PHE A 46 -0.54 -1.93 18.87
C PHE A 46 -1.02 -2.65 17.61
N VAL A 47 -1.14 -3.97 17.66
CA VAL A 47 -1.62 -4.78 16.51
C VAL A 47 -3.06 -4.40 16.16
N THR A 48 -3.93 -4.24 17.16
CA THR A 48 -5.32 -3.81 16.94
C THR A 48 -5.37 -2.44 16.28
N GLY A 49 -4.59 -1.46 16.75
CA GLY A 49 -4.51 -0.15 16.13
C GLY A 49 -4.06 -0.20 14.68
N ARG A 50 -3.04 -1.01 14.37
CA ARG A 50 -2.56 -1.21 12.98
C ARG A 50 -3.61 -1.85 12.10
N VAL A 51 -4.27 -2.91 12.56
CA VAL A 51 -5.33 -3.59 11.79
C VAL A 51 -6.50 -2.66 11.56
N CYS A 52 -6.95 -1.93 12.58
CA CYS A 52 -8.02 -0.94 12.46
C CYS A 52 -7.64 0.20 11.51
N TYR A 53 -6.40 0.69 11.53
CA TYR A 53 -5.92 1.72 10.62
C TYR A 53 -5.86 1.23 9.18
N GLU A 54 -5.37 0.02 8.94
CA GLU A 54 -5.34 -0.60 7.61
C GLU A 54 -6.75 -0.88 7.08
N ALA A 55 -7.63 -1.40 7.93
CA ALA A 55 -9.04 -1.57 7.60
C ALA A 55 -9.70 -0.23 7.29
N TYR A 56 -9.49 0.78 8.14
CA TYR A 56 -9.98 2.14 7.93
C TYR A 56 -9.45 2.72 6.63
N LYS A 57 -8.15 2.63 6.32
CA LYS A 57 -7.56 3.08 5.06
C LYS A 57 -8.16 2.38 3.85
N ARG A 58 -8.35 1.06 3.93
CA ARG A 58 -8.93 0.25 2.85
C ARG A 58 -10.42 0.51 2.66
N VAL A 59 -11.13 0.86 3.72
CA VAL A 59 -12.55 1.25 3.69
C VAL A 59 -12.73 2.73 3.32
N SER A 60 -11.76 3.60 3.67
CA SER A 60 -11.72 5.03 3.35
C SER A 60 -11.08 5.32 1.99
N VAL A 61 -10.76 4.29 1.21
CA VAL A 61 -10.42 4.44 -0.20
C VAL A 61 -11.62 5.13 -0.85
N SER A 62 -11.39 6.27 -1.50
CA SER A 62 -12.51 6.96 -2.14
C SER A 62 -13.16 6.01 -3.15
N GLN A 63 -14.48 6.06 -3.27
CA GLN A 63 -15.16 5.22 -4.27
C GLN A 63 -14.59 5.48 -5.69
N ALA A 64 -14.05 6.67 -5.94
CA ALA A 64 -13.29 6.99 -7.16
C ALA A 64 -11.98 6.20 -7.29
N ASP A 65 -11.22 5.98 -6.22
CA ASP A 65 -10.01 5.17 -6.23
C ASP A 65 -10.31 3.68 -6.47
N VAL A 66 -11.41 3.17 -5.90
CA VAL A 66 -11.90 1.81 -6.17
C VAL A 66 -12.24 1.65 -7.65
N LEU A 67 -13.03 2.58 -8.20
CA LEU A 67 -13.38 2.59 -9.62
C LEU A 67 -12.15 2.68 -10.53
N ARG A 68 -11.10 3.42 -10.11
CA ARG A 68 -9.85 3.52 -10.86
C ARG A 68 -9.13 2.17 -10.89
N ALA A 69 -9.02 1.51 -9.74
CA ALA A 69 -8.40 0.19 -9.65
C ALA A 69 -9.13 -0.85 -10.48
N GLU A 70 -10.47 -0.88 -10.43
CA GLU A 70 -11.28 -1.77 -11.27
C GLU A 70 -11.07 -1.53 -12.77
N THR A 71 -10.95 -0.27 -13.18
CA THR A 71 -10.74 0.11 -14.59
C THR A 71 -9.38 -0.39 -15.09
N ILE A 72 -8.33 -0.22 -14.29
CA ILE A 72 -6.99 -0.76 -14.61
C ILE A 72 -7.03 -2.29 -14.70
N MET A 73 -7.76 -2.95 -13.80
CA MET A 73 -7.92 -4.40 -13.81
C MET A 73 -8.58 -4.90 -15.10
N ARG A 74 -9.71 -4.30 -15.50
CA ARG A 74 -10.43 -4.69 -16.74
C ARG A 74 -9.59 -4.50 -18.00
N VAL A 75 -8.87 -3.38 -18.11
CA VAL A 75 -7.92 -3.16 -19.21
C VAL A 75 -6.83 -4.23 -19.20
N SER A 76 -6.26 -4.54 -18.04
CA SER A 76 -5.22 -5.56 -17.90
C SER A 76 -5.72 -6.96 -18.29
N GLU A 77 -6.95 -7.30 -17.92
CA GLU A 77 -7.61 -8.55 -18.30
C GLU A 77 -7.86 -8.64 -19.80
N TYR A 78 -8.27 -7.53 -20.43
CA TYR A 78 -8.45 -7.47 -21.88
C TYR A 78 -7.13 -7.76 -22.61
N VAL A 79 -6.04 -7.09 -22.20
CA VAL A 79 -4.71 -7.30 -22.78
C VAL A 79 -4.26 -8.76 -22.61
N LYS A 80 -4.46 -9.34 -21.42
CA LYS A 80 -4.11 -10.75 -21.14
C LYS A 80 -4.91 -11.74 -21.98
N SER A 81 -6.21 -11.50 -22.16
CA SER A 81 -7.11 -12.38 -22.92
C SER A 81 -7.01 -12.20 -24.43
N HIS A 82 -6.51 -11.04 -24.89
CA HIS A 82 -6.35 -10.71 -26.30
C HIS A 82 -4.88 -10.38 -26.63
N PRO A 83 -3.95 -11.33 -26.51
CA PRO A 83 -2.51 -11.09 -26.71
C PRO A 83 -2.13 -10.68 -28.15
N ARG A 84 -3.06 -10.81 -29.10
CA ARG A 84 -2.91 -10.42 -30.51
C ARG A 84 -3.80 -9.23 -30.89
N ALA A 85 -4.38 -8.53 -29.92
CA ALA A 85 -5.14 -7.31 -30.19
C ALA A 85 -4.27 -6.30 -30.94
N SER A 86 -4.82 -5.72 -32.01
CA SER A 86 -4.17 -4.62 -32.70
C SER A 86 -4.15 -3.36 -31.82
N GLU A 87 -3.25 -2.43 -32.13
CA GLU A 87 -3.19 -1.15 -31.42
C GLU A 87 -4.54 -0.40 -31.44
N ALA A 88 -5.28 -0.48 -32.55
CA ALA A 88 -6.61 0.10 -32.67
C ALA A 88 -7.63 -0.56 -31.73
N GLN A 89 -7.57 -1.88 -31.56
CA GLN A 89 -8.43 -2.63 -30.62
C GLN A 89 -8.08 -2.29 -29.17
N LEU A 90 -6.79 -2.25 -28.83
CA LEU A 90 -6.32 -1.85 -27.50
C LEU A 90 -6.76 -0.42 -27.15
N LYS A 91 -6.57 0.52 -28.07
CA LYS A 91 -7.00 1.91 -27.89
C LYS A 91 -8.51 1.99 -27.67
N THR A 92 -9.29 1.27 -28.47
CA THR A 92 -10.75 1.26 -28.36
C THR A 92 -11.20 0.73 -26.99
N GLU A 93 -10.59 -0.35 -26.50
CA GLU A 93 -10.94 -0.89 -25.18
C GLU A 93 -10.54 0.06 -24.05
N VAL A 94 -9.33 0.63 -24.11
CA VAL A 94 -8.88 1.61 -23.10
C VAL A 94 -9.79 2.84 -23.07
N GLU A 95 -10.17 3.39 -24.23
CA GLU A 95 -11.10 4.53 -24.32
C GLU A 95 -12.48 4.19 -23.77
N LYS A 96 -12.99 2.98 -24.05
CA LYS A 96 -14.25 2.47 -23.51
C LYS A 96 -14.20 2.38 -21.98
N GLU A 97 -13.15 1.79 -21.43
CA GLU A 97 -12.97 1.63 -19.98
C GLU A 97 -12.83 2.99 -19.27
N ILE A 98 -12.08 3.94 -19.85
CA ILE A 98 -11.96 5.31 -19.32
C ILE A 98 -13.31 6.05 -19.34
N LYS A 99 -14.11 5.92 -20.41
CA LYS A 99 -15.45 6.52 -20.48
C LYS A 99 -16.37 5.97 -19.38
N MET A 100 -16.36 4.64 -19.17
CA MET A 100 -17.15 4.02 -18.11
C MET A 100 -16.69 4.46 -16.72
N PHE A 101 -15.38 4.59 -16.49
CA PHE A 101 -14.84 5.15 -15.25
C PHE A 101 -15.37 6.58 -15.00
N ALA A 102 -15.22 7.47 -15.98
CA ALA A 102 -15.67 8.85 -15.87
C ALA A 102 -17.17 8.96 -15.59
N GLN A 103 -17.99 8.13 -16.23
CA GLN A 103 -19.43 8.07 -16.00
C GLN A 103 -19.76 7.64 -14.56
N LYS A 104 -19.10 6.59 -14.04
CA LYS A 104 -19.33 6.11 -12.67
C LYS A 104 -18.86 7.11 -11.62
N VAL A 105 -17.74 7.81 -11.85
CA VAL A 105 -17.26 8.87 -10.95
C VAL A 105 -18.24 10.04 -10.91
N SER A 106 -18.72 10.49 -12.08
CA SER A 106 -19.71 11.57 -12.16
C SER A 106 -21.03 11.22 -11.44
N GLN A 107 -21.45 9.94 -11.47
CA GLN A 107 -22.61 9.47 -10.70
C GLN A 107 -22.37 9.50 -9.19
N LEU A 108 -21.17 9.12 -8.74
CA LEU A 108 -20.82 9.20 -7.31
C LEU A 108 -20.83 10.65 -6.79
N GLU A 109 -20.31 11.59 -7.58
CA GLU A 109 -20.28 13.03 -7.25
C GLU A 109 -21.66 13.68 -7.33
N GLY A 110 -22.53 13.21 -8.22
CA GLY A 110 -23.91 13.69 -8.33
C GLY A 110 -24.89 13.12 -7.30
N MET A 111 -24.48 12.10 -6.54
CA MET A 111 -25.26 11.45 -5.48
C MET A 111 -24.84 11.85 -4.05
N SER A 112 -23.76 12.63 -3.90
CA SER A 112 -23.28 13.18 -2.61
C SER A 112 -23.83 14.57 -2.34
#